data_AF-A0AAW7L2G2-F1
#
_entry.id   AF-A0AAW7L2G2-F1
#
_cell.length_a   1.000
_cell.length_b   1.000
_cell.length_c   1.000
_cell.angle_alpha   90.00
_cell.angle_beta   90.00
_cell.angle_gamma   90.00
#
_symmetry.space_group_name_H-M   'P 1'
#
loop_
_entity.id
_entity.type
_entity.pdbx_description
1 polymer ?
#
loop_
_entity_poly.entity_id
_entity_poly.type
_entity_poly.pdbx_seq_one_letter_code
_entity_poly.pdbx_strand_id
1 'polypeptide(L)'
;MKNYAYICYEQAVSEAEVELINQFWELEKGENIKFANNAQNVFKEFKSKLDKPLSIIKSKSSCTNVHSAFNCDSCNKKKLFSTRKECIEQFESERYVCKSCLVECYLKDGKLTIEKLGEYIEQRLKSESAISCLTYIEKLYLFLLLTRFNDGNKAPIKHHYDAHSETLGCEEAEKRMMKSLISKGFLVRITEHDFREAQAQGRESIRSFLGACLHLFIRKDNILSELPTYSTSFINSFGLYLRYSEEYSSVSELTKRLYDDICARKVSKNDVEEIQELLEKNRIYNILLIIEDACCDFKVTVQKSLRFGNLLQYLAKNYSLPIISYVVYKEARNLSAYLYNRNIPSYISDKLLTKRIEEYLDLIKRKNYSAVYTRRLPENIRVSEMEAFFCREFNEDCFNWFHLTNEEVLDSWISGATIEFNVPSLLS
;
A
#
# COMPACT_ATOMS: atom_id res chain seq x y z
N MET A 1 -19.33 37.47 44.43
CA MET A 1 -19.99 36.35 45.14
C MET A 1 -19.07 35.88 46.25
N LYS A 2 -19.56 35.53 47.44
CA LYS A 2 -18.71 34.94 48.49
C LYS A 2 -18.27 33.54 48.02
N ASN A 3 -16.96 33.30 47.97
CA ASN A 3 -16.39 32.00 47.60
C ASN A 3 -16.68 31.00 48.72
N TYR A 4 -17.59 30.06 48.50
CA TYR A 4 -17.84 28.94 49.41
C TYR A 4 -17.18 27.68 48.83
N ALA A 5 -16.25 27.11 49.58
CA ALA A 5 -15.75 25.76 49.34
C ALA A 5 -16.71 24.73 49.93
N TYR A 6 -17.00 23.69 49.16
CA TYR A 6 -17.62 22.47 49.65
C TYR A 6 -16.54 21.41 49.81
N ILE A 7 -16.41 20.93 51.04
CA ILE A 7 -15.50 19.84 51.40
C ILE A 7 -16.27 18.55 51.25
N CYS A 8 -15.75 17.64 50.44
CA CYS A 8 -16.34 16.33 50.17
C CYS A 8 -15.55 15.26 50.90
N TYR A 9 -16.24 14.49 51.74
CA TYR A 9 -15.67 13.31 52.41
C TYR A 9 -15.95 12.10 51.52
N GLU A 10 -14.89 11.55 50.92
CA GLU A 10 -15.00 10.45 49.95
C GLU A 10 -15.03 9.07 50.62
N GLN A 11 -14.71 9.03 51.92
CA GLN A 11 -14.69 7.82 52.75
C GLN A 11 -15.15 8.15 54.18
N ALA A 12 -15.38 7.12 54.99
CA ALA A 12 -15.66 7.29 56.41
C ALA A 12 -14.47 7.98 57.11
N VAL A 13 -14.77 9.04 57.86
CA VAL A 13 -13.82 9.89 58.58
C VAL A 13 -14.16 9.95 60.07
N SER A 14 -13.13 9.90 60.92
CA SER A 14 -13.27 10.13 62.37
C SER A 14 -13.36 11.62 62.69
N GLU A 15 -13.76 11.99 63.91
CA GLU A 15 -13.86 13.41 64.32
C GLU A 15 -12.53 14.16 64.18
N ALA A 16 -11.41 13.54 64.58
CA ALA A 16 -10.09 14.14 64.43
C ALA A 16 -9.67 14.29 62.95
N GLU A 17 -10.09 13.36 62.09
CA GLU A 17 -9.87 13.47 60.64
C GLU A 17 -10.72 14.57 60.00
N VAL A 18 -11.96 14.76 60.47
CA VAL A 18 -12.84 15.85 60.05
C VAL A 18 -12.22 17.21 60.39
N GLU A 19 -11.67 17.37 61.59
CA GLU A 19 -11.02 18.61 62.01
C GLU A 19 -9.79 18.92 61.13
N LEU A 20 -8.94 17.92 60.87
CA LEU A 20 -7.80 18.02 59.95
C LEU A 20 -8.24 18.43 58.54
N ILE A 21 -9.24 17.74 57.97
CA ILE A 21 -9.73 17.98 56.61
C ILE A 21 -10.32 19.38 56.49
N ASN A 22 -11.10 19.83 57.48
CA ASN A 22 -11.71 21.16 57.49
C ASN A 22 -10.65 22.25 57.55
N GLN A 23 -9.71 22.19 58.50
CA GLN A 23 -8.63 23.17 58.58
C GLN A 23 -7.75 23.16 57.32
N PHE A 24 -7.57 22.00 56.69
CA PHE A 24 -6.82 21.90 55.45
C PHE A 24 -7.56 22.49 54.24
N TRP A 25 -8.88 22.44 54.14
CA TRP A 25 -9.59 23.01 52.97
C TRP A 25 -10.20 24.39 53.22
N GLU A 26 -10.11 24.90 54.44
CA GLU A 26 -10.65 26.20 54.84
C GLU A 26 -10.12 27.35 53.97
N LEU A 27 -11.05 28.16 53.45
CA LEU A 27 -10.77 29.33 52.64
C LEU A 27 -10.90 30.62 53.48
N GLU A 28 -10.05 31.60 53.18
CA GLU A 28 -10.20 32.97 53.67
C GLU A 28 -11.49 33.59 53.14
N LYS A 29 -12.10 34.47 53.96
CA LYS A 29 -13.26 35.24 53.54
C LYS A 29 -12.80 36.37 52.61
N GLY A 30 -13.03 36.21 51.31
CA GLY A 30 -12.68 37.23 50.31
C GLY A 30 -13.13 36.87 48.90
N GLU A 31 -12.78 37.73 47.94
CA GLU A 31 -13.10 37.55 46.51
C GLU A 31 -12.12 36.59 45.80
N ASN A 32 -10.91 36.42 46.34
CA ASN A 32 -9.90 35.51 45.81
C ASN A 32 -9.90 34.18 46.55
N ILE A 33 -9.54 33.08 45.87
CA ILE A 33 -9.33 31.79 46.53
C ILE A 33 -7.98 31.81 47.23
N LYS A 34 -8.00 31.91 48.55
CA LYS A 34 -6.84 31.74 49.45
C LYS A 34 -7.21 30.81 50.58
N PHE A 35 -6.29 29.91 50.94
CA PHE A 35 -6.50 28.99 52.06
C PHE A 35 -6.12 29.68 53.37
N ALA A 36 -7.01 29.61 54.36
CA ALA A 36 -6.84 30.30 55.64
C ALA A 36 -5.61 29.81 56.42
N ASN A 37 -5.33 28.50 56.33
CA ASN A 37 -4.24 27.87 57.07
C ASN A 37 -3.12 27.43 56.14
N ASN A 38 -1.87 27.64 56.54
CA ASN A 38 -0.72 27.06 55.83
C ASN A 38 -0.73 25.53 56.01
N ALA A 39 -0.66 24.77 54.91
CA ALA A 39 -0.71 23.30 54.93
C ALA A 39 0.34 22.66 55.85
N GLN A 40 1.57 23.20 55.88
CA GLN A 40 2.63 22.66 56.74
C GLN A 40 2.31 22.86 58.23
N ASN A 41 1.65 23.94 58.59
CA ASN A 41 1.27 24.21 59.98
C ASN A 41 0.16 23.25 60.42
N VAL A 42 -0.86 23.06 59.59
CA VAL A 42 -1.93 22.08 59.83
C VAL A 42 -1.33 20.67 60.01
N PHE A 43 -0.41 20.25 59.13
CA PHE A 43 0.20 18.93 59.27
C PHE A 43 1.07 18.78 60.53
N LYS A 44 1.74 19.85 60.99
CA LYS A 44 2.52 19.82 62.24
C LYS A 44 1.61 19.68 63.46
N GLU A 45 0.49 20.38 63.47
CA GLU A 45 -0.50 20.34 64.57
C GLU A 45 -1.12 18.95 64.74
N PHE A 46 -1.43 18.26 63.65
CA PHE A 46 -2.09 16.95 63.68
C PHE A 46 -1.12 15.76 63.71
N LYS A 47 0.19 16.00 63.65
CA LYS A 47 1.20 14.93 63.62
C LYS A 47 1.20 14.06 64.89
N SER A 48 0.84 14.62 66.03
CA SER A 48 0.75 13.90 67.31
C SER A 48 -0.61 13.22 67.53
N LYS A 49 -1.65 13.61 66.77
CA LYS A 49 -3.03 13.15 66.92
C LYS A 49 -3.42 12.06 65.91
N LEU A 50 -2.81 12.07 64.72
CA LEU A 50 -3.17 11.20 63.60
C LEU A 50 -1.92 10.64 62.93
N ASP A 51 -1.95 9.35 62.57
CA ASP A 51 -0.91 8.75 61.73
C ASP A 51 -1.07 9.23 60.27
N LYS A 52 0.02 9.70 59.68
CA LYS A 52 0.10 10.18 58.28
C LYS A 52 -1.04 11.14 57.85
N PRO A 53 -1.17 12.34 58.46
CA PRO A 53 -2.19 13.34 58.13
C PRO A 53 -2.29 13.68 56.63
N LEU A 54 -1.15 13.75 55.94
CA LEU A 54 -1.12 14.00 54.49
C LEU A 54 -1.80 12.90 53.68
N SER A 55 -1.65 11.64 54.10
CA SER A 55 -2.28 10.51 53.42
C SER A 55 -3.80 10.58 53.57
N ILE A 56 -4.28 10.95 54.75
CA ILE A 56 -5.71 11.09 55.07
C ILE A 56 -6.35 12.15 54.16
N ILE A 57 -5.74 13.34 54.05
CA ILE A 57 -6.22 14.38 53.13
C ILE A 57 -6.31 13.87 51.69
N LYS A 58 -5.26 13.22 51.21
CA LYS A 58 -5.18 12.75 49.82
C LYS A 58 -6.16 11.63 49.49
N SER A 59 -6.47 10.74 50.43
CA SER A 59 -7.28 9.55 50.16
C SER A 59 -8.74 9.69 50.58
N LYS A 60 -9.07 10.62 51.48
CA LYS A 60 -10.42 10.73 52.05
C LYS A 60 -11.14 12.04 51.74
N SER A 61 -10.48 13.03 51.14
CA SER A 61 -11.09 14.34 50.95
C SER A 61 -10.84 14.92 49.57
N SER A 62 -11.84 15.67 49.11
CA SER A 62 -11.71 16.58 47.98
C SER A 62 -12.46 17.88 48.25
N CYS A 63 -12.18 18.90 47.43
CA CYS A 63 -12.81 20.20 47.53
C CYS A 63 -13.42 20.61 46.19
N THR A 64 -14.51 21.35 46.21
CA THR A 64 -15.08 22.05 45.04
C THR A 64 -15.58 23.43 45.47
N ASN A 65 -15.81 24.34 44.52
CA ASN A 65 -16.36 25.67 44.79
C ASN A 65 -17.74 25.85 44.14
N VAL A 66 -18.43 26.95 44.48
CA VAL A 66 -19.64 27.44 43.78
C VAL A 66 -19.27 28.16 42.47
N HIS A 67 -18.04 28.66 42.37
CA HIS A 67 -17.56 29.42 41.22
C HIS A 67 -17.74 28.66 39.88
N SER A 68 -18.17 29.37 38.83
CA SER A 68 -18.52 28.77 37.52
C SER A 68 -17.35 27.98 36.90
N ALA A 69 -16.11 28.44 37.09
CA ALA A 69 -14.90 27.76 36.62
C ALA A 69 -14.71 26.33 37.18
N PHE A 70 -15.51 25.92 38.18
CA PHE A 70 -15.47 24.60 38.81
C PHE A 70 -16.54 23.67 38.22
N ASN A 71 -17.44 24.17 37.38
CA ASN A 71 -18.44 23.39 36.70
C ASN A 71 -17.97 23.09 35.28
N CYS A 72 -18.21 21.88 34.80
CA CYS A 72 -17.91 21.54 33.42
C CYS A 72 -18.84 22.35 32.49
N ASP A 73 -18.27 23.08 31.55
CA ASP A 73 -19.02 23.91 30.59
C ASP A 73 -20.01 23.08 29.74
N SER A 74 -19.73 21.80 29.53
CA SER A 74 -20.56 20.91 28.69
C SER A 74 -21.64 20.15 29.46
N CYS A 75 -21.35 19.64 30.66
CA CYS A 75 -22.29 18.78 31.42
C CYS A 75 -22.65 19.31 32.80
N ASN A 76 -22.13 20.48 33.18
CA ASN A 76 -22.31 21.15 34.46
C ASN A 76 -21.90 20.33 35.70
N LYS A 77 -21.18 19.21 35.53
CA LYS A 77 -20.62 18.42 36.63
C LYS A 77 -19.52 19.21 37.34
N LYS A 78 -19.54 19.21 38.66
CA LYS A 78 -18.51 19.85 39.49
C LYS A 78 -17.18 19.11 39.42
N LYS A 79 -16.08 19.86 39.33
CA LYS A 79 -14.72 19.36 39.46
C LYS A 79 -14.37 19.20 40.93
N LEU A 80 -13.96 17.98 41.30
CA LEU A 80 -13.41 17.69 42.61
C LEU A 80 -11.89 17.81 42.56
N PHE A 81 -11.32 18.47 43.56
CA PHE A 81 -9.89 18.71 43.68
C PHE A 81 -9.30 17.94 44.85
N SER A 82 -8.28 17.14 44.57
CA SER A 82 -7.49 16.43 45.57
C SER A 82 -6.35 17.28 46.14
N THR A 83 -5.99 18.39 45.50
CA THR A 83 -4.93 19.29 45.96
C THR A 83 -5.33 20.77 45.93
N ARG A 84 -4.78 21.53 46.88
CA ARG A 84 -4.95 23.00 46.94
C ARG A 84 -4.42 23.71 45.70
N LYS A 85 -3.32 23.21 45.13
CA LYS A 85 -2.69 23.79 43.93
C LYS A 85 -3.63 23.72 42.73
N GLU A 86 -4.19 22.54 42.43
CA GLU A 86 -5.12 22.35 41.32
C GLU A 86 -6.39 23.21 41.49
N CYS A 87 -6.85 23.40 42.73
CA CYS A 87 -8.02 24.23 43.04
C CYS A 87 -7.76 25.72 42.71
N ILE A 88 -6.59 26.25 43.07
CA ILE A 88 -6.19 27.64 42.74
C ILE A 88 -6.00 27.77 41.22
N GLU A 89 -5.26 26.85 40.59
CA GLU A 89 -5.03 26.87 39.14
C GLU A 89 -6.34 26.83 38.34
N GLN A 90 -7.35 26.07 38.78
CA GLN A 90 -8.64 26.06 38.09
C GLN A 90 -9.37 27.39 38.22
N PHE A 91 -9.29 28.04 39.37
CA PHE A 91 -9.93 29.34 39.57
C PHE A 91 -9.39 30.38 38.59
N GLU A 92 -8.09 30.31 38.28
CA GLU A 92 -7.41 31.15 37.29
C GLU A 92 -7.72 30.78 35.83
N SER A 93 -8.17 29.54 35.57
CA SER A 93 -8.33 28.98 34.21
C SER A 93 -9.62 29.40 33.48
N GLU A 94 -10.54 30.13 34.13
CA GLU A 94 -11.87 30.59 33.66
C GLU A 94 -12.86 29.52 33.14
N ARG A 95 -12.38 28.42 32.55
CA ARG A 95 -13.17 27.37 31.89
C ARG A 95 -12.73 25.99 32.32
N TYR A 96 -13.69 25.06 32.34
CA TYR A 96 -13.42 23.65 32.63
C TYR A 96 -14.28 22.76 31.75
N VAL A 97 -13.64 21.78 31.09
CA VAL A 97 -14.35 20.66 30.46
C VAL A 97 -13.88 19.38 31.15
N CYS A 98 -14.83 18.57 31.64
CA CYS A 98 -14.49 17.34 32.32
C CYS A 98 -13.95 16.30 31.35
N LYS A 99 -13.21 15.32 31.89
CA LYS A 99 -12.58 14.27 31.10
C LYS A 99 -13.58 13.53 30.20
N SER A 100 -14.78 13.22 30.71
CA SER A 100 -15.80 12.52 29.92
C SER A 100 -16.29 13.36 28.74
N CYS A 101 -16.59 14.65 28.95
CA CYS A 101 -17.04 15.52 27.86
C CYS A 101 -15.92 15.81 26.85
N LEU A 102 -14.67 15.93 27.29
CA LEU A 102 -13.53 16.01 26.37
C LEU A 102 -13.45 14.75 25.50
N VAL A 103 -13.54 13.56 26.10
CA VAL A 103 -13.54 12.29 25.36
C VAL A 103 -14.70 12.22 24.38
N GLU A 104 -15.92 12.58 24.77
CA GLU A 104 -17.08 12.62 23.86
C GLU A 104 -16.87 13.58 22.68
N CYS A 105 -16.37 14.79 22.94
CA CYS A 105 -16.03 15.74 21.88
C CYS A 105 -15.00 15.16 20.91
N TYR A 106 -13.93 14.55 21.45
CA TYR A 106 -12.90 13.91 20.64
C TYR A 106 -13.45 12.74 19.81
N LEU A 107 -14.30 11.89 20.39
CA LEU A 107 -14.95 10.80 19.67
C LEU A 107 -15.84 11.33 18.54
N LYS A 108 -16.58 12.41 18.77
CA LYS A 108 -17.43 13.05 17.76
C LYS A 108 -16.60 13.63 16.61
N ASP A 109 -15.53 14.36 16.93
CA ASP A 109 -14.62 14.94 15.93
C ASP A 109 -13.88 13.85 15.13
N GLY A 110 -13.48 12.77 15.80
CA GLY A 110 -12.87 11.60 15.18
C GLY A 110 -13.80 10.91 14.18
N LYS A 111 -15.07 10.70 14.56
CA LYS A 111 -16.09 10.12 13.66
C LYS A 111 -16.33 10.99 12.43
N LEU A 112 -16.54 12.30 12.61
CA LEU A 112 -16.74 13.23 11.51
C LEU A 112 -15.54 13.26 10.55
N THR A 113 -14.32 13.16 11.09
CA THR A 113 -13.09 13.10 10.29
C THR A 113 -13.03 11.83 9.46
N ILE A 114 -13.36 10.67 10.05
CA ILE A 114 -13.39 9.38 9.36
C ILE A 114 -14.45 9.40 8.25
N GLU A 115 -15.63 9.96 8.51
CA GLU A 115 -16.70 10.11 7.51
C GLU A 115 -16.23 10.94 6.31
N LYS A 116 -15.68 12.14 6.54
CA LYS A 116 -15.16 13.01 5.47
C LYS A 116 -14.02 12.36 4.67
N LEU A 117 -13.14 11.62 5.34
CA LEU A 117 -12.08 10.87 4.66
C LEU A 117 -12.65 9.73 3.81
N GLY A 118 -13.67 9.02 4.33
CA GLY A 118 -14.39 8.00 3.59
C GLY A 118 -15.04 8.56 2.32
N GLU A 119 -15.76 9.67 2.44
CA GLU A 119 -16.37 10.38 1.31
C GLU A 119 -15.33 10.80 0.26
N TYR A 120 -14.19 11.35 0.70
CA TYR A 120 -13.10 11.74 -0.20
C TYR A 120 -12.54 10.55 -0.99
N ILE A 121 -12.29 9.42 -0.31
CA ILE A 121 -11.81 8.20 -0.97
C ILE A 121 -12.86 7.69 -1.95
N GLU A 122 -14.13 7.61 -1.54
CA GLU A 122 -15.20 7.15 -2.42
C GLU A 122 -15.31 8.00 -3.68
N GLN A 123 -15.22 9.33 -3.57
CA GLN A 123 -15.19 10.22 -4.72
C GLN A 123 -14.00 9.95 -5.65
N ARG A 124 -12.81 9.69 -5.10
CA ARG A 124 -11.62 9.34 -5.90
C ARG A 124 -11.71 7.96 -6.54
N LEU A 125 -12.44 7.04 -5.93
CA LEU A 125 -12.62 5.67 -6.43
C LEU A 125 -13.66 5.57 -7.55
N LYS A 126 -14.58 6.53 -7.67
CA LYS A 126 -15.50 6.58 -8.80
C LYS A 126 -14.75 6.78 -10.11
N SER A 127 -15.13 6.05 -11.15
CA SER A 127 -14.66 6.28 -12.51
C SER A 127 -15.85 6.24 -13.47
N GLU A 128 -15.76 7.01 -14.54
CA GLU A 128 -16.72 6.97 -15.66
C GLU A 128 -16.18 6.11 -16.81
N SER A 129 -14.99 5.52 -16.65
CA SER A 129 -14.32 4.77 -17.70
C SER A 129 -15.00 3.43 -17.96
N ALA A 130 -15.48 3.24 -19.18
CA ALA A 130 -16.00 1.97 -19.66
C ALA A 130 -14.86 1.03 -20.07
N ILE A 131 -15.02 -0.28 -19.80
CA ILE A 131 -14.05 -1.34 -20.17
C ILE A 131 -13.77 -1.35 -21.69
N SER A 132 -14.72 -0.92 -22.51
CA SER A 132 -14.56 -0.80 -23.97
C SER A 132 -13.42 0.12 -24.39
N CYS A 133 -12.96 1.03 -23.52
CA CYS A 133 -11.82 1.89 -23.78
C CYS A 133 -10.46 1.18 -23.63
N LEU A 134 -10.45 -0.04 -23.10
CA LEU A 134 -9.25 -0.86 -22.92
C LEU A 134 -8.97 -1.71 -24.16
N THR A 135 -7.69 -1.80 -24.55
CA THR A 135 -7.22 -2.78 -25.55
C THR A 135 -7.35 -4.20 -24.99
N TYR A 136 -7.25 -5.19 -25.88
CA TYR A 136 -7.32 -6.59 -25.47
C TYR A 136 -6.26 -6.94 -24.41
N ILE A 137 -5.01 -6.49 -24.60
CA ILE A 137 -3.92 -6.74 -23.65
C ILE A 137 -4.13 -5.97 -22.33
N GLU A 138 -4.66 -4.74 -22.37
CA GLU A 138 -4.98 -4.00 -21.15
C GLU A 138 -6.07 -4.68 -20.32
N LYS A 139 -7.11 -5.22 -20.97
CA LYS A 139 -8.16 -6.02 -20.29
C LYS A 139 -7.54 -7.25 -19.64
N LEU A 140 -6.69 -7.97 -20.36
CA LEU A 140 -5.98 -9.14 -19.85
C LEU A 140 -5.08 -8.78 -18.65
N TYR A 141 -4.29 -7.73 -18.77
CA TYR A 141 -3.42 -7.28 -17.68
C TYR A 141 -4.23 -6.88 -16.44
N LEU A 142 -5.30 -6.11 -16.61
CA LEU A 142 -6.19 -5.74 -15.51
C LEU A 142 -6.84 -6.97 -14.86
N PHE A 143 -7.29 -7.95 -15.65
CA PHE A 143 -7.84 -9.21 -15.14
C PHE A 143 -6.81 -9.97 -14.29
N LEU A 144 -5.58 -10.13 -14.76
CA LEU A 144 -4.51 -10.81 -14.02
C LEU A 144 -4.14 -10.05 -12.74
N LEU A 145 -4.08 -8.71 -12.82
CA LEU A 145 -3.81 -7.86 -11.67
C LEU A 145 -4.86 -8.04 -10.57
N LEU A 146 -6.15 -8.07 -10.95
CA LEU A 146 -7.26 -8.20 -10.00
C LEU A 146 -7.37 -9.61 -9.42
N THR A 147 -7.17 -10.64 -10.22
CA THR A 147 -7.26 -12.03 -9.74
C THR A 147 -6.17 -12.39 -8.73
N ARG A 148 -4.99 -11.75 -8.83
CA ARG A 148 -3.86 -12.06 -7.95
C ARG A 148 -3.69 -11.14 -6.76
N PHE A 149 -3.91 -9.83 -6.95
CA PHE A 149 -3.49 -8.81 -5.98
C PHE A 149 -4.64 -8.06 -5.32
N ASN A 150 -5.89 -8.35 -5.70
CA ASN A 150 -7.06 -7.67 -5.13
C ASN A 150 -7.73 -8.50 -4.03
N ASP A 151 -7.81 -7.93 -2.82
CA ASP A 151 -8.43 -8.58 -1.66
C ASP A 151 -9.93 -8.29 -1.52
N GLY A 152 -10.53 -7.50 -2.42
CA GLY A 152 -11.95 -7.19 -2.38
C GLY A 152 -12.30 -5.78 -2.83
N ASN A 153 -13.53 -5.38 -2.59
CA ASN A 153 -14.01 -4.03 -2.93
C ASN A 153 -13.29 -2.97 -2.08
N LYS A 154 -12.88 -1.86 -2.70
CA LYS A 154 -12.28 -0.69 -2.02
C LYS A 154 -11.00 -1.00 -1.23
N ALA A 155 -10.36 -2.14 -1.46
CA ALA A 155 -9.04 -2.45 -0.93
C ALA A 155 -7.95 -1.94 -1.87
N PRO A 156 -6.78 -1.52 -1.36
CA PRO A 156 -5.64 -1.27 -2.21
C PRO A 156 -5.20 -2.59 -2.87
N ILE A 157 -4.86 -2.52 -4.15
CA ILE A 157 -4.22 -3.61 -4.88
C ILE A 157 -2.85 -3.83 -4.24
N LYS A 158 -2.60 -5.05 -3.76
CA LYS A 158 -1.31 -5.49 -3.17
C LYS A 158 -0.21 -5.68 -4.21
N HIS A 159 -0.23 -4.87 -5.27
CA HIS A 159 0.81 -4.84 -6.27
C HIS A 159 1.87 -3.85 -5.79
N HIS A 160 3.01 -4.38 -5.35
CA HIS A 160 4.16 -3.54 -5.09
C HIS A 160 4.66 -3.03 -6.43
N TYR A 161 4.49 -1.72 -6.68
CA TYR A 161 4.94 -1.05 -7.91
C TYR A 161 6.43 -1.30 -8.22
N ASP A 162 7.24 -1.63 -7.20
CA ASP A 162 8.67 -1.91 -7.30
C ASP A 162 9.02 -3.41 -7.24
N ALA A 163 8.05 -4.30 -7.00
CA ALA A 163 8.29 -5.73 -7.14
C ALA A 163 8.17 -6.10 -8.62
N HIS A 164 9.14 -6.85 -9.12
CA HIS A 164 9.06 -7.43 -10.47
C HIS A 164 7.87 -8.40 -10.46
N SER A 165 6.69 -7.94 -10.87
CA SER A 165 5.61 -8.87 -11.17
C SER A 165 6.00 -9.66 -12.41
N GLU A 166 5.73 -10.95 -12.39
CA GLU A 166 5.87 -11.83 -13.55
C GLU A 166 4.50 -11.94 -14.25
N THR A 167 3.68 -10.88 -14.23
CA THR A 167 2.31 -10.92 -14.75
C THR A 167 2.33 -11.06 -16.27
N LEU A 168 3.04 -10.19 -16.97
CA LEU A 168 3.21 -10.26 -18.44
C LEU A 168 4.56 -10.87 -18.85
N GLY A 169 5.45 -11.13 -17.88
CA GLY A 169 6.81 -11.64 -18.13
C GLY A 169 7.75 -10.61 -18.79
N CYS A 170 7.37 -9.34 -18.81
CA CYS A 170 8.19 -8.23 -19.31
C CYS A 170 7.91 -6.95 -18.52
N GLU A 171 8.90 -6.50 -17.74
CA GLU A 171 8.77 -5.33 -16.86
C GLU A 171 8.42 -4.03 -17.63
N GLU A 172 8.99 -3.84 -18.82
CA GLU A 172 8.71 -2.67 -19.66
C GLU A 172 7.24 -2.64 -20.10
N ALA A 173 6.70 -3.80 -20.51
CA ALA A 173 5.31 -3.93 -20.90
C ALA A 173 4.37 -3.68 -19.71
N GLU A 174 4.69 -4.22 -18.54
CA GLU A 174 3.89 -3.98 -17.31
C GLU A 174 3.87 -2.51 -16.92
N LYS A 175 5.02 -1.83 -16.96
CA LYS A 175 5.11 -0.38 -16.72
C LYS A 175 4.26 0.42 -17.71
N ARG A 176 4.24 0.01 -18.98
CA ARG A 176 3.38 0.63 -20.01
C ARG A 176 1.90 0.43 -19.69
N MET A 177 1.50 -0.80 -19.36
CA MET A 177 0.11 -1.14 -19.04
C MET A 177 -0.38 -0.42 -17.78
N MET A 178 0.43 -0.40 -16.72
CA MET A 178 0.12 0.31 -15.49
C MET A 178 -0.11 1.81 -15.74
N LYS A 179 0.77 2.45 -16.51
CA LYS A 179 0.60 3.86 -16.89
C LYS A 179 -0.67 4.08 -17.71
N SER A 180 -1.01 3.17 -18.63
CA SER A 180 -2.20 3.28 -19.44
C SER A 180 -3.49 3.12 -18.62
N LEU A 181 -3.53 2.14 -17.71
CA LEU A 181 -4.68 1.96 -16.82
C LEU A 181 -4.89 3.16 -15.88
N ILE A 182 -3.80 3.79 -15.41
CA ILE A 182 -3.88 5.03 -14.63
C ILE A 182 -4.42 6.18 -15.49
N SER A 183 -3.87 6.38 -16.70
CA SER A 183 -4.28 7.49 -17.57
C SER A 183 -5.72 7.35 -18.07
N LYS A 184 -6.17 6.11 -18.31
CA LYS A 184 -7.57 5.78 -18.65
C LYS A 184 -8.49 5.74 -17.43
N GLY A 185 -7.98 6.04 -16.23
CA GLY A 185 -8.81 6.20 -15.03
C GLY A 185 -9.33 4.90 -14.41
N PHE A 186 -8.74 3.75 -14.73
CA PHE A 186 -9.03 2.46 -14.08
C PHE A 186 -8.25 2.27 -12.77
N LEU A 187 -7.14 2.99 -12.61
CA LEU A 187 -6.31 2.93 -11.42
C LEU A 187 -6.04 4.32 -10.87
N VAL A 188 -6.01 4.45 -9.55
CA VAL A 188 -5.62 5.68 -8.86
C VAL A 188 -4.67 5.37 -7.73
N ARG A 189 -3.64 6.19 -7.59
CA ARG A 189 -2.74 6.13 -6.45
C ARG A 189 -3.24 7.09 -5.38
N ILE A 190 -3.50 6.57 -4.19
CA ILE A 190 -3.78 7.38 -3.00
C ILE A 190 -2.50 7.43 -2.16
N THR A 191 -1.98 8.64 -1.97
CA THR A 191 -0.72 8.89 -1.26
C THR A 191 -0.94 9.52 0.11
N GLU A 192 0.11 9.55 0.93
CA GLU A 192 0.09 10.28 2.19
C GLU A 192 -0.20 11.78 1.99
N HIS A 193 0.24 12.36 0.87
CA HIS A 193 -0.05 13.76 0.54
C HIS A 193 -1.56 14.00 0.39
N ASP A 194 -2.25 13.13 -0.36
CA ASP A 194 -3.71 13.23 -0.57
C ASP A 194 -4.48 13.18 0.75
N PHE A 195 -4.02 12.31 1.67
CA PHE A 195 -4.56 12.25 3.02
C PHE A 195 -4.25 13.50 3.84
N ARG A 196 -3.02 14.03 3.74
CA ARG A 196 -2.65 15.26 4.46
C ARG A 196 -3.44 16.46 3.97
N GLU A 197 -3.79 16.51 2.69
CA GLU A 197 -4.62 17.54 2.09
C GLU A 197 -6.10 17.40 2.50
N ALA A 198 -6.67 16.20 2.43
CA ALA A 198 -8.02 15.92 2.92
C ALA A 198 -8.13 16.22 4.44
N GLN A 199 -7.09 15.89 5.21
CA GLN A 199 -7.01 16.31 6.60
C GLN A 199 -6.85 17.83 6.73
N ALA A 200 -6.04 18.52 5.92
CA ALA A 200 -5.90 19.98 5.94
C ALA A 200 -7.24 20.71 5.79
N GLN A 201 -8.11 20.20 4.94
CA GLN A 201 -9.48 20.71 4.74
C GLN A 201 -10.42 20.43 5.95
N GLY A 202 -9.97 19.65 6.94
CA GLY A 202 -10.61 19.42 8.24
C GLY A 202 -9.75 19.72 9.48
N ARG A 203 -8.57 20.35 9.33
CA ARG A 203 -7.51 20.43 10.36
C ARG A 203 -7.53 21.75 11.14
N GLU A 204 -8.44 21.81 12.09
CA GLU A 204 -8.10 22.44 13.38
C GLU A 204 -8.33 21.47 14.55
N SER A 205 -9.31 20.56 14.42
CA SER A 205 -9.64 19.56 15.45
C SER A 205 -8.74 18.32 15.47
N ILE A 206 -8.11 17.91 14.37
CA ILE A 206 -7.39 16.61 14.26
C ILE A 206 -6.03 16.60 14.97
N ARG A 207 -5.26 17.70 14.87
CA ARG A 207 -3.95 17.80 15.55
C ARG A 207 -4.13 17.90 17.07
N SER A 208 -5.21 18.55 17.49
CA SER A 208 -5.76 18.54 18.84
C SER A 208 -6.16 17.13 19.28
N PHE A 209 -6.91 16.39 18.45
CA PHE A 209 -7.37 15.03 18.71
C PHE A 209 -6.22 14.02 18.90
N LEU A 210 -5.24 13.96 17.98
CA LEU A 210 -4.12 13.02 18.09
C LEU A 210 -3.18 13.38 19.25
N GLY A 211 -2.92 14.66 19.48
CA GLY A 211 -2.13 15.13 20.62
C GLY A 211 -2.80 14.88 21.97
N ALA A 212 -4.12 15.07 22.06
CA ALA A 212 -4.91 14.83 23.27
C ALA A 212 -5.15 13.34 23.52
N CYS A 213 -5.39 12.56 22.48
CA CYS A 213 -5.46 11.10 22.57
C CYS A 213 -4.13 10.56 23.11
N LEU A 214 -2.96 10.99 22.60
CA LEU A 214 -1.64 10.57 23.11
C LEU A 214 -1.45 10.87 24.61
N HIS A 215 -2.01 11.97 25.11
CA HIS A 215 -2.03 12.27 26.54
C HIS A 215 -2.99 11.37 27.35
N LEU A 216 -4.12 10.95 26.76
CA LEU A 216 -5.06 9.99 27.35
C LEU A 216 -4.58 8.53 27.26
N PHE A 217 -3.81 8.17 26.23
CA PHE A 217 -3.15 6.87 26.01
C PHE A 217 -2.25 6.48 27.18
N ILE A 218 -1.62 7.46 27.85
CA ILE A 218 -0.73 7.23 28.99
C ILE A 218 -1.49 6.79 30.26
N ARG A 219 -2.82 6.96 30.29
CA ARG A 219 -3.69 6.49 31.38
C ARG A 219 -4.75 5.49 30.89
N LYS A 220 -4.32 4.31 30.45
CA LYS A 220 -4.99 2.97 30.50
C LYS A 220 -6.54 2.85 30.46
N ASP A 221 -7.27 3.81 29.92
CA ASP A 221 -8.73 3.73 29.79
C ASP A 221 -9.07 3.23 28.38
N ASN A 222 -9.98 2.26 28.31
CA ASN A 222 -10.42 1.48 27.13
C ASN A 222 -11.08 2.30 25.99
N ILE A 223 -10.75 3.58 25.82
CA ILE A 223 -11.32 4.49 24.81
C ILE A 223 -11.10 3.96 23.38
N LEU A 224 -10.02 3.19 23.14
CA LEU A 224 -9.76 2.56 21.84
C LEU A 224 -10.79 1.52 21.42
N SER A 225 -11.49 0.89 22.38
CA SER A 225 -12.56 -0.07 22.06
C SER A 225 -13.86 0.60 21.65
N GLU A 226 -14.04 1.89 21.97
CA GLU A 226 -15.20 2.70 21.59
C GLU A 226 -14.97 3.53 20.32
N LEU A 227 -13.70 3.76 19.97
CA LEU A 227 -13.37 4.21 18.62
C LEU A 227 -13.75 3.08 17.64
N PRO A 228 -14.46 3.39 16.55
CA PRO A 228 -14.76 2.39 15.55
C PRO A 228 -13.47 1.69 15.12
N THR A 229 -13.50 0.37 14.98
CA THR A 229 -12.37 -0.50 14.54
C THR A 229 -11.72 -0.03 13.22
N TYR A 230 -12.35 0.91 12.54
CA TYR A 230 -11.88 1.67 11.39
C TYR A 230 -10.53 2.40 11.58
N SER A 231 -10.08 2.69 12.80
CA SER A 231 -8.87 3.51 12.99
C SER A 231 -7.55 2.80 12.62
N THR A 232 -7.52 1.47 12.56
CA THR A 232 -6.29 0.70 12.24
C THR A 232 -6.23 0.25 10.78
N SER A 233 -7.35 0.12 10.08
CA SER A 233 -7.36 -0.20 8.64
C SER A 233 -7.01 1.00 7.75
N PHE A 234 -7.28 2.23 8.20
CA PHE A 234 -6.99 3.46 7.47
C PHE A 234 -5.50 3.82 7.40
N ILE A 235 -4.66 3.27 8.26
CA ILE A 235 -3.20 3.47 8.15
C ILE A 235 -2.61 2.57 7.03
N ASN A 236 -3.35 1.53 6.63
CA ASN A 236 -3.01 0.63 5.52
C ASN A 236 -3.65 1.05 4.18
N SER A 237 -4.27 2.23 4.08
CA SER A 237 -5.02 2.68 2.89
C SER A 237 -4.23 3.56 1.91
N PHE A 238 -2.90 3.55 2.00
CA PHE A 238 -2.06 4.12 0.95
C PHE A 238 -1.76 3.05 -0.09
N GLY A 239 -1.92 3.37 -1.36
CA GLY A 239 -1.66 2.38 -2.38
C GLY A 239 -2.32 2.69 -3.71
N LEU A 240 -2.26 1.68 -4.56
CA LEU A 240 -2.92 1.67 -5.85
C LEU A 240 -4.32 1.11 -5.67
N TYR A 241 -5.33 1.81 -6.16
CA TYR A 241 -6.72 1.42 -6.05
C TYR A 241 -7.33 1.25 -7.43
N LEU A 242 -8.22 0.27 -7.52
CA LEU A 242 -9.07 0.09 -8.68
C LEU A 242 -10.20 1.13 -8.66
N ARG A 243 -10.46 1.72 -9.83
CA ARG A 243 -11.65 2.52 -10.12
C ARG A 243 -12.44 1.83 -11.23
N TYR A 244 -13.75 1.77 -11.09
CA TYR A 244 -14.65 1.24 -12.12
C TYR A 244 -15.99 1.98 -12.09
N SER A 245 -16.72 1.89 -13.19
CA SER A 245 -18.03 2.52 -13.35
C SER A 245 -19.06 1.92 -12.39
N GLU A 246 -20.08 2.72 -12.06
CA GLU A 246 -21.22 2.26 -11.26
C GLU A 246 -22.04 1.15 -11.96
N GLU A 247 -21.72 0.83 -13.22
CA GLU A 247 -22.27 -0.32 -13.95
C GLU A 247 -21.92 -1.67 -13.30
N TYR A 248 -20.83 -1.72 -12.54
CA TYR A 248 -20.43 -2.92 -11.80
C TYR A 248 -20.71 -2.75 -10.32
N SER A 249 -21.38 -3.73 -9.71
CA SER A 249 -21.70 -3.74 -8.28
C SER A 249 -20.51 -4.14 -7.41
N SER A 250 -19.49 -4.80 -7.99
CA SER A 250 -18.32 -5.29 -7.28
C SER A 250 -17.13 -5.51 -8.20
N VAL A 251 -15.93 -5.62 -7.60
CA VAL A 251 -14.72 -6.04 -8.31
C VAL A 251 -14.89 -7.43 -8.92
N SER A 252 -15.58 -8.35 -8.24
CA SER A 252 -15.83 -9.70 -8.77
C SER A 252 -16.64 -9.68 -10.06
N GLU A 253 -17.61 -8.78 -10.17
CA GLU A 253 -18.43 -8.62 -11.38
C GLU A 253 -17.59 -8.05 -12.52
N LEU A 254 -16.77 -7.03 -12.23
CA LEU A 254 -15.82 -6.48 -13.19
C LEU A 254 -14.84 -7.55 -13.69
N THR A 255 -14.24 -8.33 -12.77
CA THR A 255 -13.30 -9.40 -13.10
C THR A 255 -13.95 -10.47 -13.97
N LYS A 256 -15.20 -10.86 -13.69
CA LYS A 256 -15.96 -11.79 -14.52
C LYS A 256 -16.20 -11.20 -15.91
N ARG A 257 -16.62 -9.93 -15.99
CA ARG A 257 -16.85 -9.27 -17.28
C ARG A 257 -15.58 -9.18 -18.12
N LEU A 258 -14.44 -8.85 -17.50
CA LEU A 258 -13.14 -8.86 -18.17
C LEU A 258 -12.80 -10.25 -18.72
N TYR A 259 -12.98 -11.30 -17.92
CA TYR A 259 -12.76 -12.68 -18.36
C TYR A 259 -13.64 -13.03 -19.56
N ASP A 260 -14.94 -12.76 -19.50
CA ASP A 260 -15.88 -13.03 -20.58
C ASP A 260 -15.49 -12.29 -21.87
N ASP A 261 -15.08 -11.02 -21.78
CA ASP A 261 -14.60 -10.21 -22.92
C ASP A 261 -13.30 -10.77 -23.52
N ILE A 262 -12.35 -11.22 -22.69
CA ILE A 262 -11.08 -11.83 -23.12
C ILE A 262 -11.35 -13.16 -23.83
N CYS A 263 -12.16 -14.04 -23.23
CA CYS A 263 -12.47 -15.36 -23.77
C CYS A 263 -13.36 -15.29 -25.01
N ALA A 264 -14.15 -14.22 -25.19
CA ALA A 264 -14.87 -13.96 -26.43
C ALA A 264 -13.94 -13.71 -27.64
N ARG A 265 -12.65 -13.40 -27.39
CA ARG A 265 -11.60 -13.27 -28.42
C ARG A 265 -11.99 -12.36 -29.59
N LYS A 266 -12.63 -11.24 -29.28
CA LYS A 266 -12.88 -10.17 -30.24
C LYS A 266 -11.67 -9.24 -30.23
N VAL A 267 -10.85 -9.35 -31.27
CA VAL A 267 -9.56 -8.64 -31.36
C VAL A 267 -9.55 -7.74 -32.59
N SER A 268 -9.11 -6.50 -32.43
CA SER A 268 -8.85 -5.61 -33.56
C SER A 268 -7.48 -5.90 -34.18
N LYS A 269 -7.21 -5.35 -35.36
CA LYS A 269 -5.88 -5.41 -35.97
C LYS A 269 -4.79 -4.81 -35.06
N ASN A 270 -5.11 -3.72 -34.37
CA ASN A 270 -4.18 -3.08 -33.43
C ASN A 270 -3.89 -3.99 -32.23
N ASP A 271 -4.87 -4.76 -31.76
CA ASP A 271 -4.66 -5.73 -30.68
C ASP A 271 -3.71 -6.84 -31.12
N VAL A 272 -3.81 -7.31 -32.37
CA VAL A 272 -2.89 -8.33 -32.93
C VAL A 272 -1.45 -7.80 -32.98
N GLU A 273 -1.25 -6.56 -33.42
CA GLU A 273 0.06 -5.90 -33.43
C GLU A 273 0.60 -5.73 -31.99
N GLU A 274 -0.26 -5.38 -31.02
CA GLU A 274 0.13 -5.27 -29.62
C GLU A 274 0.50 -6.62 -28.99
N ILE A 275 -0.25 -7.69 -29.29
CA ILE A 275 0.08 -9.06 -28.87
C ILE A 275 1.46 -9.47 -29.43
N GLN A 276 1.71 -9.21 -30.72
CA GLN A 276 2.97 -9.55 -31.36
C GLN A 276 4.16 -8.82 -30.72
N GLU A 277 4.03 -7.51 -30.47
CA GLU A 277 5.05 -6.71 -29.78
C GLU A 277 5.35 -7.28 -28.38
N LEU A 278 4.29 -7.66 -27.64
CA LEU A 278 4.41 -8.22 -26.30
C LEU A 278 5.15 -9.56 -26.29
N LEU A 279 4.80 -10.47 -27.21
CA LEU A 279 5.47 -11.76 -27.38
C LEU A 279 6.94 -11.59 -27.76
N GLU A 280 7.27 -10.64 -28.63
CA GLU A 280 8.66 -10.32 -28.99
C GLU A 280 9.45 -9.84 -27.78
N LYS A 281 8.92 -8.87 -27.02
CA LYS A 281 9.60 -8.33 -25.83
C LYS A 281 9.83 -9.38 -24.75
N ASN A 282 8.81 -10.20 -24.45
CA ASN A 282 8.93 -11.30 -23.48
C ASN A 282 9.99 -12.31 -23.94
N ARG A 283 9.98 -12.71 -25.22
CA ARG A 283 10.98 -13.63 -25.76
C ARG A 283 12.40 -13.07 -25.68
N ILE A 284 12.60 -11.81 -26.06
CA ILE A 284 13.90 -11.14 -25.98
C ILE A 284 14.39 -11.09 -24.52
N TYR A 285 13.51 -10.77 -23.58
CA TYR A 285 13.85 -10.78 -22.16
C TYR A 285 14.35 -12.16 -21.70
N ASN A 286 13.64 -13.24 -22.04
CA ASN A 286 14.08 -14.60 -21.74
C ASN A 286 15.43 -14.96 -22.38
N ILE A 287 15.68 -14.54 -23.63
CA ILE A 287 16.97 -14.75 -24.30
C ILE A 287 18.10 -14.01 -23.58
N LEU A 288 17.85 -12.80 -23.07
CA LEU A 288 18.82 -12.05 -22.28
C LEU A 288 19.18 -12.82 -21.00
N LEU A 289 18.20 -13.39 -20.29
CA LEU A 289 18.45 -14.22 -19.11
C LEU A 289 19.30 -15.46 -19.44
N ILE A 290 19.06 -16.12 -20.57
CA ILE A 290 19.88 -17.24 -21.07
C ILE A 290 21.33 -16.80 -21.29
N ILE A 291 21.53 -15.63 -21.90
CA ILE A 291 22.86 -15.11 -22.21
C ILE A 291 23.58 -14.72 -20.93
N GLU A 292 22.91 -14.05 -20.01
CA GLU A 292 23.46 -13.68 -18.71
C GLU A 292 23.88 -14.90 -17.89
N ASP A 293 23.04 -15.94 -17.82
CA ASP A 293 23.36 -17.21 -17.16
C ASP A 293 24.63 -17.86 -17.73
N ALA A 294 24.71 -18.00 -19.06
CA ALA A 294 25.89 -18.56 -19.71
C ALA A 294 27.15 -17.69 -19.56
N CYS A 295 26.98 -16.36 -19.56
CA CYS A 295 28.06 -15.41 -19.33
C CYS A 295 28.63 -15.54 -17.91
N CYS A 296 27.76 -15.68 -16.92
CA CYS A 296 28.13 -15.93 -15.53
C CYS A 296 28.87 -17.27 -15.37
N ASP A 297 28.33 -18.37 -15.92
CA ASP A 297 28.92 -19.71 -15.83
C ASP A 297 30.35 -19.77 -16.39
N PHE A 298 30.58 -19.09 -17.51
CA PHE A 298 31.84 -19.18 -18.26
C PHE A 298 32.74 -17.96 -18.12
N LYS A 299 32.34 -16.97 -17.31
CA LYS A 299 33.03 -15.69 -17.10
C LYS A 299 33.33 -14.98 -18.43
N VAL A 300 32.37 -14.99 -19.35
CA VAL A 300 32.45 -14.26 -20.61
C VAL A 300 31.56 -13.02 -20.54
N THR A 301 31.87 -12.03 -21.37
CA THR A 301 31.17 -10.74 -21.43
C THR A 301 30.54 -10.55 -22.80
N VAL A 302 29.47 -9.76 -22.85
CA VAL A 302 28.78 -9.43 -24.11
C VAL A 302 28.54 -7.93 -24.22
N GLN A 303 28.89 -7.36 -25.37
CA GLN A 303 28.63 -5.96 -25.66
C GLN A 303 27.19 -5.77 -26.19
N LYS A 304 26.39 -4.95 -25.48
CA LYS A 304 25.06 -4.49 -25.92
C LYS A 304 25.18 -3.50 -27.08
N SER A 305 25.33 -4.04 -28.30
CA SER A 305 25.45 -3.28 -29.56
C SER A 305 24.21 -3.47 -30.45
N LEU A 306 24.05 -2.66 -31.50
CA LEU A 306 22.98 -2.84 -32.51
C LEU A 306 23.00 -4.26 -33.10
N ARG A 307 24.21 -4.80 -33.38
CA ARG A 307 24.38 -6.18 -33.86
C ARG A 307 23.85 -7.20 -32.86
N PHE A 308 24.12 -7.00 -31.57
CA PHE A 308 23.58 -7.85 -30.51
C PHE A 308 22.04 -7.78 -30.47
N GLY A 309 21.45 -6.59 -30.58
CA GLY A 309 19.99 -6.42 -30.68
C GLY A 309 19.38 -7.18 -31.86
N ASN A 310 19.98 -7.07 -33.05
CA ASN A 310 19.54 -7.79 -34.25
C ASN A 310 19.64 -9.31 -34.07
N LEU A 311 20.69 -9.81 -33.40
CA LEU A 311 20.82 -11.22 -33.07
C LEU A 311 19.69 -11.69 -32.15
N LEU A 312 19.33 -10.91 -31.12
CA LEU A 312 18.22 -11.27 -30.21
C LEU A 312 16.90 -11.40 -30.94
N GLN A 313 16.57 -10.43 -31.81
CA GLN A 313 15.36 -10.48 -32.64
C GLN A 313 15.36 -11.69 -33.58
N TYR A 314 16.50 -11.95 -34.22
CA TYR A 314 16.67 -13.10 -35.09
C TYR A 314 16.46 -14.43 -34.34
N LEU A 315 17.03 -14.56 -33.14
CA LEU A 315 16.85 -15.73 -32.28
C LEU A 315 15.39 -15.90 -31.85
N ALA A 316 14.77 -14.82 -31.37
CA ALA A 316 13.37 -14.80 -30.90
C ALA A 316 12.39 -15.26 -31.96
N LYS A 317 12.63 -14.90 -33.23
CA LYS A 317 11.76 -15.26 -34.34
C LYS A 317 11.92 -16.71 -34.82
N ASN A 318 13.14 -17.25 -34.79
CA ASN A 318 13.46 -18.47 -35.56
C ASN A 318 13.70 -19.72 -34.70
N TYR A 319 13.85 -19.60 -33.39
CA TYR A 319 14.22 -20.73 -32.54
C TYR A 319 13.49 -20.73 -31.20
N SER A 320 13.23 -21.93 -30.67
CA SER A 320 12.70 -22.12 -29.32
C SER A 320 13.77 -21.84 -28.25
N LEU A 321 13.35 -21.48 -27.04
CA LEU A 321 14.27 -21.13 -25.94
C LEU A 321 15.27 -22.26 -25.60
N PRO A 322 14.89 -23.56 -25.60
CA PRO A 322 15.83 -24.64 -25.33
C PRO A 322 16.94 -24.78 -26.38
N ILE A 323 16.64 -24.49 -27.65
CA ILE A 323 17.64 -24.47 -28.72
C ILE A 323 18.58 -23.28 -28.52
N ILE A 324 18.02 -22.10 -28.23
CA ILE A 324 18.80 -20.89 -27.95
C ILE A 324 19.73 -21.13 -26.75
N SER A 325 19.22 -21.72 -25.66
CA SER A 325 19.99 -22.08 -24.47
C SER A 325 21.16 -23.00 -24.80
N TYR A 326 20.96 -24.00 -25.65
CA TYR A 326 22.03 -24.88 -26.09
C TYR A 326 23.11 -24.12 -26.87
N VAL A 327 22.71 -23.32 -27.87
CA VAL A 327 23.62 -22.56 -28.74
C VAL A 327 24.47 -21.60 -27.90
N VAL A 328 23.83 -20.80 -27.06
CA VAL A 328 24.49 -19.80 -26.23
C VAL A 328 25.46 -20.45 -25.25
N TYR A 329 25.03 -21.51 -24.57
CA TYR A 329 25.89 -22.24 -23.63
C TYR A 329 27.13 -22.83 -24.33
N LYS A 330 26.93 -23.47 -25.48
CA LYS A 330 28.02 -24.08 -26.25
C LYS A 330 29.03 -23.03 -26.69
N GLU A 331 28.57 -21.91 -27.25
CA GLU A 331 29.47 -20.87 -27.75
C GLU A 331 30.15 -20.08 -26.62
N ALA A 332 29.47 -19.87 -25.49
CA ALA A 332 30.08 -19.29 -24.30
C ALA A 332 31.20 -20.19 -23.73
N ARG A 333 30.97 -21.50 -23.64
CA ARG A 333 31.99 -22.48 -23.23
C ARG A 333 33.19 -22.46 -24.16
N ASN A 334 32.95 -22.50 -25.47
CA ASN A 334 34.00 -22.49 -26.49
C ASN A 334 34.80 -21.19 -26.46
N LEU A 335 34.13 -20.06 -26.23
CA LEU A 335 34.77 -18.76 -26.10
C LEU A 335 35.64 -18.70 -24.83
N SER A 336 35.14 -19.16 -23.69
CA SER A 336 35.90 -19.20 -22.44
C SER A 336 37.17 -20.04 -22.58
N ALA A 337 37.07 -21.23 -23.18
CA ALA A 337 38.24 -22.05 -23.49
C ALA A 337 39.22 -21.35 -24.46
N TYR A 338 38.71 -20.62 -25.45
CA TYR A 338 39.52 -19.84 -26.37
C TYR A 338 40.25 -18.67 -25.69
N LEU A 339 39.63 -18.05 -24.68
CA LEU A 339 40.19 -16.91 -23.94
C LEU A 339 41.17 -17.32 -22.83
N TYR A 340 41.07 -18.53 -22.27
CA TYR A 340 41.82 -18.98 -21.09
C TYR A 340 43.33 -18.71 -21.13
N ASN A 341 43.96 -18.77 -22.30
CA ASN A 341 45.40 -18.53 -22.47
C ASN A 341 45.72 -17.37 -23.44
N ARG A 342 44.76 -16.48 -23.75
CA ARG A 342 44.95 -15.39 -24.70
C ARG A 342 44.75 -14.02 -24.03
N ASN A 343 45.77 -13.16 -24.11
CA ASN A 343 45.64 -11.75 -23.74
C ASN A 343 44.93 -10.96 -24.85
N ILE A 344 43.60 -11.10 -24.91
CA ILE A 344 42.75 -10.32 -25.82
C ILE A 344 42.16 -9.13 -25.04
N PRO A 345 42.26 -7.90 -25.56
CA PRO A 345 41.63 -6.74 -24.95
C PRO A 345 40.12 -6.92 -24.77
N SER A 346 39.56 -6.42 -23.66
CA SER A 346 38.14 -6.55 -23.31
C SER A 346 37.20 -6.08 -24.43
N TYR A 347 37.47 -4.91 -25.01
CA TYR A 347 36.66 -4.35 -26.09
C TYR A 347 36.57 -5.22 -27.36
N ILE A 348 37.50 -6.18 -27.53
CA ILE A 348 37.46 -7.19 -28.58
C ILE A 348 36.73 -8.43 -28.07
N SER A 349 37.09 -8.94 -26.90
CA SER A 349 36.47 -10.17 -26.34
C SER A 349 34.96 -10.03 -26.15
N ASP A 350 34.49 -8.85 -25.75
CA ASP A 350 33.07 -8.56 -25.52
C ASP A 350 32.21 -8.68 -26.80
N LYS A 351 32.82 -8.65 -27.98
CA LYS A 351 32.14 -8.79 -29.28
C LYS A 351 32.16 -10.23 -29.81
N LEU A 352 32.99 -11.10 -29.24
CA LEU A 352 33.24 -12.43 -29.79
C LEU A 352 32.07 -13.40 -29.59
N LEU A 353 31.33 -13.29 -28.48
CA LEU A 353 30.22 -14.19 -28.20
C LEU A 353 29.11 -14.03 -29.26
N THR A 354 28.66 -12.79 -29.49
CA THR A 354 27.68 -12.46 -30.53
C THR A 354 28.11 -12.98 -31.89
N LYS A 355 29.38 -12.73 -32.28
CA LYS A 355 29.93 -13.18 -33.56
C LYS A 355 29.92 -14.71 -33.68
N ARG A 356 30.33 -15.42 -32.62
CA ARG A 356 30.38 -16.90 -32.62
C ARG A 356 28.99 -17.53 -32.71
N ILE A 357 28.01 -16.96 -32.02
CA ILE A 357 26.63 -17.40 -32.12
C ILE A 357 26.14 -17.26 -33.57
N GLU A 358 26.34 -16.10 -34.19
CA GLU A 358 25.95 -15.89 -35.60
C GLU A 358 26.65 -16.88 -36.55
N GLU A 359 27.98 -17.06 -36.42
CA GLU A 359 28.75 -18.03 -37.23
C GLU A 359 28.23 -19.46 -37.05
N TYR A 360 27.82 -19.84 -35.84
CA TYR A 360 27.25 -21.14 -35.57
C TYR A 360 25.85 -21.32 -36.18
N LEU A 361 24.99 -20.29 -36.10
CA LEU A 361 23.67 -20.31 -36.73
C LEU A 361 23.77 -20.38 -38.26
N ASP A 362 24.72 -19.66 -38.87
CA ASP A 362 24.99 -19.74 -40.31
C ASP A 362 25.48 -21.13 -40.72
N LEU A 363 26.32 -21.77 -39.88
CA LEU A 363 26.77 -23.13 -40.10
C LEU A 363 25.61 -24.12 -40.08
N ILE A 364 24.71 -24.00 -39.10
CA ILE A 364 23.50 -24.85 -38.98
C ILE A 364 22.65 -24.72 -40.25
N LYS A 365 22.36 -23.50 -40.68
CA LYS A 365 21.58 -23.23 -41.90
C LYS A 365 22.21 -23.84 -43.14
N ARG A 366 23.51 -23.59 -43.37
CA ARG A 366 24.22 -24.08 -44.57
C ARG A 366 24.26 -25.60 -44.65
N LYS A 367 24.35 -26.27 -43.50
CA LYS A 367 24.40 -27.74 -43.43
C LYS A 367 23.03 -28.40 -43.36
N ASN A 368 21.95 -27.60 -43.37
CA ASN A 368 20.57 -28.06 -43.21
C ASN A 368 20.39 -28.97 -41.99
N TYR A 369 21.16 -28.73 -40.93
CA TYR A 369 21.00 -29.47 -39.69
C TYR A 369 19.74 -28.94 -39.00
N SER A 370 18.80 -29.82 -38.68
CA SER A 370 17.87 -29.50 -37.61
C SER A 370 18.71 -29.27 -36.35
N ALA A 371 18.44 -28.22 -35.58
CA ALA A 371 19.11 -28.03 -34.30
C ALA A 371 18.62 -29.13 -33.34
N VAL A 372 19.20 -30.33 -33.43
CA VAL A 372 18.77 -31.53 -32.68
C VAL A 372 19.00 -31.36 -31.18
N TYR A 373 19.94 -30.49 -30.79
CA TYR A 373 20.33 -30.35 -29.40
C TYR A 373 19.60 -29.22 -28.71
N THR A 374 18.97 -29.57 -27.59
CA THR A 374 18.31 -28.65 -26.67
C THR A 374 19.01 -28.65 -25.32
N ARG A 375 18.91 -27.56 -24.58
CA ARG A 375 19.37 -27.45 -23.19
C ARG A 375 18.22 -26.98 -22.31
N ARG A 376 18.21 -27.44 -21.05
CA ARG A 376 17.29 -26.92 -20.04
C ARG A 376 17.49 -25.42 -19.85
N LEU A 377 16.40 -24.70 -19.64
CA LEU A 377 16.45 -23.27 -19.37
C LEU A 377 17.02 -22.99 -17.97
N PRO A 378 17.66 -21.82 -17.78
CA PRO A 378 18.04 -21.30 -16.46
C PRO A 378 16.86 -21.26 -15.48
N GLU A 379 17.14 -21.41 -14.17
CA GLU A 379 16.11 -21.47 -13.12
C GLU A 379 15.36 -20.14 -12.90
N ASN A 380 15.96 -19.02 -13.32
CA ASN A 380 15.35 -17.69 -13.26
C ASN A 380 14.38 -17.42 -14.42
N ILE A 381 14.30 -18.30 -15.43
CA ILE A 381 13.27 -18.21 -16.48
C ILE A 381 12.02 -18.91 -15.98
N ARG A 382 10.94 -18.13 -15.84
CA ARG A 382 9.68 -18.57 -15.28
C ARG A 382 8.53 -18.30 -16.24
N VAL A 383 7.48 -19.09 -16.07
CA VAL A 383 6.23 -18.94 -16.82
C VAL A 383 5.49 -17.73 -16.26
N SER A 384 5.21 -16.75 -17.12
CA SER A 384 4.43 -15.58 -16.71
C SER A 384 2.96 -15.95 -16.45
N GLU A 385 2.24 -15.13 -15.69
CA GLU A 385 0.81 -15.37 -15.44
C GLU A 385 -0.01 -15.31 -16.72
N MET A 386 0.36 -14.39 -17.62
CA MET A 386 -0.24 -14.25 -18.95
C MET A 386 -0.03 -15.52 -19.78
N GLU A 387 1.18 -16.06 -19.76
CA GLU A 387 1.52 -17.30 -20.47
C GLU A 387 0.76 -18.49 -19.90
N ALA A 388 0.71 -18.62 -18.56
CA ALA A 388 -0.06 -19.68 -17.91
C ALA A 388 -1.56 -19.56 -18.21
N PHE A 389 -2.12 -18.35 -18.17
CA PHE A 389 -3.50 -18.07 -18.55
C PHE A 389 -3.76 -18.45 -20.00
N PHE A 390 -2.90 -18.00 -20.91
CA PHE A 390 -3.00 -18.31 -22.33
C PHE A 390 -3.02 -19.82 -22.57
N CYS A 391 -2.01 -20.52 -22.10
CA CYS A 391 -1.90 -21.96 -22.23
C CYS A 391 -3.16 -22.67 -21.74
N ARG A 392 -3.67 -22.29 -20.56
CA ARG A 392 -4.88 -22.89 -20.00
C ARG A 392 -6.14 -22.66 -20.83
N GLU A 393 -6.37 -21.43 -21.30
CA GLU A 393 -7.64 -21.07 -21.95
C GLU A 393 -7.64 -21.33 -23.46
N PHE A 394 -6.46 -21.34 -24.08
CA PHE A 394 -6.31 -21.15 -25.52
C PHE A 394 -5.40 -22.17 -26.20
N ASN A 395 -4.64 -22.95 -25.44
CA ASN A 395 -3.74 -23.98 -25.97
C ASN A 395 -3.51 -25.10 -24.94
N GLU A 396 -4.53 -25.94 -24.75
CA GLU A 396 -4.57 -26.98 -23.70
C GLU A 396 -3.40 -27.98 -23.79
N ASP A 397 -2.78 -28.13 -24.98
CA ASP A 397 -1.67 -29.05 -25.22
C ASP A 397 -0.31 -28.50 -24.74
N CYS A 398 -0.23 -27.21 -24.38
CA CYS A 398 0.99 -26.55 -23.95
C CYS A 398 0.85 -26.00 -22.52
N PHE A 399 1.88 -26.19 -21.69
CA PHE A 399 1.94 -25.57 -20.35
C PHE A 399 2.64 -24.21 -20.36
N ASN A 400 3.49 -23.96 -21.36
CA ASN A 400 4.30 -22.76 -21.53
C ASN A 400 4.71 -22.59 -23.00
N TRP A 401 5.25 -21.43 -23.34
CA TRP A 401 5.71 -21.03 -24.67
C TRP A 401 7.16 -21.37 -24.95
N PHE A 402 7.87 -22.07 -24.05
CA PHE A 402 9.32 -22.26 -24.18
C PHE A 402 9.70 -23.04 -25.44
N HIS A 403 8.86 -23.99 -25.83
CA HIS A 403 9.05 -24.83 -27.01
C HIS A 403 8.43 -24.26 -28.29
N LEU A 404 7.59 -23.24 -28.15
CA LEU A 404 6.92 -22.58 -29.27
C LEU A 404 7.74 -21.36 -29.73
N THR A 405 7.66 -21.03 -31.00
CA THR A 405 8.08 -19.76 -31.58
C THR A 405 7.03 -18.68 -31.33
N ASN A 406 7.39 -17.42 -31.52
CA ASN A 406 6.41 -16.32 -31.39
C ASN A 406 5.28 -16.40 -32.43
N GLU A 407 5.58 -16.88 -33.63
CA GLU A 407 4.57 -17.09 -34.68
C GLU A 407 3.58 -18.19 -34.28
N GLU A 408 4.05 -19.32 -33.75
CA GLU A 408 3.18 -20.41 -33.28
C GLU A 408 2.28 -19.96 -32.10
N VAL A 409 2.82 -19.18 -31.15
CA VAL A 409 2.02 -18.63 -30.05
C VAL A 409 0.97 -17.65 -30.59
N LEU A 410 1.37 -16.75 -31.48
CA LEU A 410 0.45 -15.77 -32.08
C LEU A 410 -0.66 -16.47 -32.85
N ASP A 411 -0.32 -17.44 -33.70
CA ASP A 411 -1.28 -18.22 -34.49
C ASP A 411 -2.26 -18.96 -33.58
N SER A 412 -1.78 -19.61 -32.52
CA SER A 412 -2.64 -20.26 -31.52
C SER A 412 -3.55 -19.27 -30.79
N TRP A 413 -3.09 -18.04 -30.60
CA TRP A 413 -3.86 -17.00 -29.91
C TRP A 413 -5.00 -16.48 -30.77
N ILE A 414 -4.70 -16.17 -32.04
CA ILE A 414 -5.67 -15.61 -32.97
C ILE A 414 -6.52 -16.70 -33.65
N SER A 415 -6.12 -17.98 -33.59
CA SER A 415 -6.89 -19.10 -34.12
C SER A 415 -8.21 -19.22 -33.37
N GLY A 416 -9.31 -18.90 -34.06
CA GLY A 416 -10.66 -18.84 -33.48
C GLY A 416 -11.07 -17.47 -32.93
N ALA A 417 -10.22 -16.43 -33.05
CA ALA A 417 -10.56 -15.06 -32.71
C ALA A 417 -11.42 -14.41 -33.81
N THR A 418 -12.36 -13.55 -33.41
CA THR A 418 -13.11 -12.72 -34.35
C THR A 418 -12.34 -11.43 -34.58
N ILE A 419 -11.83 -11.23 -35.80
CA ILE A 419 -11.08 -10.02 -36.14
C ILE A 419 -12.07 -8.89 -36.48
N GLU A 420 -12.09 -7.87 -35.63
CA GLU A 420 -12.90 -6.67 -35.85
C GLU A 420 -12.16 -5.72 -36.78
N PHE A 421 -12.67 -5.59 -38.00
CA PHE A 421 -12.25 -4.55 -38.92
C PHE A 421 -12.94 -3.25 -38.49
N ASN A 422 -12.17 -2.34 -37.90
CA ASN A 422 -12.62 -0.95 -37.73
C ASN A 422 -12.85 -0.37 -39.13
N VAL A 423 -14.06 -0.50 -39.65
CA VAL A 423 -14.54 0.32 -40.76
C VAL A 423 -14.70 1.71 -40.14
N PRO A 424 -13.93 2.73 -40.56
CA PRO A 424 -14.22 4.09 -40.15
C PRO A 424 -15.67 4.35 -40.57
N SER A 425 -16.53 4.66 -39.62
CA SER A 425 -17.88 5.14 -39.88
C SER A 425 -17.78 6.50 -40.60
N LEU A 426 -17.52 6.44 -41.92
CA LEU A 426 -17.93 7.51 -42.81
C LEU A 426 -19.45 7.39 -42.88
N LEU A 427 -20.13 8.41 -42.32
CA LEU A 427 -21.58 8.65 -42.29
C LEU A 427 -22.29 8.29 -40.97
N SER A 428 -22.39 9.27 -40.08
CA SER A 428 -23.65 9.98 -39.81
C SER A 428 -23.40 11.25 -39.00
#